data_AF-A0A524NHJ6-F1
#
_entry.id   AF-A0A524NHJ6-F1
#
_cell.length_a   1.000
_cell.length_b   1.000
_cell.length_c   1.000
_cell.angle_alpha   90.00
_cell.angle_beta   90.00
_cell.angle_gamma   90.00
#
_symmetry.space_group_name_H-M   'P 1'
#
loop_
_entity.id
_entity.type
_entity.pdbx_description
1 polymer ?
#
loop_
_entity_poly.entity_id
_entity_poly.type
_entity_poly.pdbx_seq_one_letter_code
_entity_poly.pdbx_strand_id
1 'polypeptide(L)'
;MEKINKFTLPELPYDYNALAPYISEQQLKLHHDKHHQAYVNGANAIFEKLDKTRNENADADMKAMLKELSFNIGGHLLHTTFWENMAPAGKGGGKPNGAVADMIDMGFGSFERFKKEFTMAATSTEGSGWAALAVHPCIGRPLIMQIEK
;
A
#
# COMPACT_ATOMS: atom_id res chain seq x y z
N MET A 1 -13.13 -17.89 -13.60
CA MET A 1 -13.10 -16.52 -13.06
C MET A 1 -13.18 -15.57 -14.23
N GLU A 2 -14.14 -14.65 -14.20
CA GLU A 2 -14.27 -13.61 -15.22
C GLU A 2 -12.99 -12.75 -15.20
N LYS A 3 -12.36 -12.53 -16.36
CA LYS A 3 -11.17 -11.69 -16.44
C LYS A 3 -11.58 -10.25 -16.17
N ILE A 4 -11.33 -9.76 -14.96
CA ILE A 4 -11.52 -8.36 -14.64
C ILE A 4 -10.42 -7.56 -15.35
N ASN A 5 -10.79 -6.86 -16.42
CA ASN A 5 -9.86 -6.09 -17.26
C ASN A 5 -9.53 -4.68 -16.72
N LYS A 6 -9.99 -4.32 -15.51
CA LYS A 6 -9.79 -2.99 -14.91
C LYS A 6 -9.61 -3.10 -13.39
N PHE A 7 -8.82 -2.20 -12.81
CA PHE A 7 -8.75 -2.04 -11.36
C PHE A 7 -10.06 -1.48 -10.82
N THR A 8 -10.43 -1.89 -9.61
CA THR A 8 -11.59 -1.40 -8.87
C THR A 8 -11.14 -0.93 -7.49
N LEU A 9 -11.82 0.09 -6.94
CA LEU A 9 -11.61 0.48 -5.56
C LEU A 9 -12.16 -0.64 -4.65
N PRO A 10 -11.35 -1.31 -3.82
CA PRO A 10 -11.84 -2.31 -2.89
C PRO A 10 -12.74 -1.66 -1.84
N GLU A 11 -13.71 -2.40 -1.31
CA GLU A 11 -14.44 -1.96 -0.12
C GLU A 11 -13.51 -2.01 1.11
N LEU A 12 -13.70 -1.10 2.06
CA LEU A 12 -12.99 -1.17 3.33
C LEU A 12 -13.47 -2.39 4.14
N PRO A 13 -12.58 -3.09 4.86
CA PRO A 13 -12.97 -4.23 5.70
C PRO A 13 -13.66 -3.83 7.02
N TYR A 14 -13.96 -2.53 7.19
CA TYR A 14 -14.58 -1.92 8.36
C TYR A 14 -15.23 -0.57 7.99
N ASP A 15 -16.11 -0.06 8.87
CA ASP A 15 -16.78 1.24 8.69
C ASP A 15 -15.79 2.41 8.75
N TYR A 16 -16.16 3.55 8.15
CA TYR A 16 -15.30 4.74 8.09
C TYR A 16 -14.89 5.30 9.46
N ASN A 17 -15.70 5.12 10.50
CA ASN A 17 -15.39 5.61 11.85
C ASN A 17 -14.68 4.56 12.72
N ALA A 18 -14.44 3.36 12.20
CA ALA A 18 -14.04 2.20 13.01
C ALA A 18 -12.59 2.29 13.54
N LEU A 19 -11.77 3.18 12.99
CA LEU A 19 -10.39 3.42 13.41
C LEU A 19 -10.23 4.60 14.37
N ALA A 20 -11.32 5.26 14.76
CA ALA A 20 -11.29 6.32 15.76
C ALA A 20 -10.85 5.76 17.14
N PRO A 21 -10.13 6.54 17.97
CA PRO A 21 -9.72 7.94 17.75
C PRO A 21 -8.41 8.11 16.99
N TYR A 22 -7.78 7.02 16.52
CA TYR A 22 -6.44 7.06 15.93
C TYR A 22 -6.43 7.60 14.50
N ILE A 23 -7.47 7.29 13.72
CA ILE A 23 -7.76 7.91 12.41
C ILE A 23 -9.22 8.35 12.42
N SER A 24 -9.50 9.60 12.06
CA SER A 24 -10.86 10.14 12.05
C SER A 24 -11.65 9.63 10.84
N GLU A 25 -12.99 9.58 10.97
CA GLU A 25 -13.90 9.19 9.89
C GLU A 25 -13.69 10.05 8.63
N GLN A 26 -13.59 11.37 8.83
CA GLN A 26 -13.36 12.31 7.73
C GLN A 26 -12.06 12.02 6.99
N GLN A 27 -10.97 11.75 7.73
CA GLN A 27 -9.68 11.44 7.14
C GLN A 27 -9.75 10.12 6.36
N LEU A 28 -10.33 9.08 6.95
CA LEU A 28 -10.41 7.77 6.32
C LEU A 28 -11.27 7.79 5.05
N LYS A 29 -12.40 8.48 5.09
CA LYS A 29 -13.30 8.65 3.95
C LYS A 29 -12.64 9.41 2.80
N LEU A 30 -11.93 10.51 3.09
CA LEU A 30 -11.19 11.25 2.08
C LEU A 30 -10.06 10.40 1.47
N HIS A 31 -9.32 9.67 2.33
CA HIS A 31 -8.20 8.84 1.91
C HIS A 31 -8.63 7.69 1.00
N HIS A 32 -9.76 7.06 1.32
CA HIS A 32 -10.33 5.99 0.52
C HIS A 32 -11.03 6.51 -0.74
N ASP A 33 -12.08 7.30 -0.60
CA ASP A 33 -12.99 7.65 -1.71
C ASP A 33 -12.38 8.64 -2.71
N LYS A 34 -11.33 9.36 -2.32
CA LYS A 34 -10.64 10.32 -3.21
C LYS A 34 -9.24 9.87 -3.57
N HIS A 35 -8.35 9.69 -2.60
CA HIS A 35 -6.94 9.40 -2.92
C HIS A 35 -6.77 8.00 -3.51
N HIS A 36 -7.33 6.96 -2.87
CA HIS A 36 -7.26 5.60 -3.42
C HIS A 36 -7.99 5.49 -4.77
N GLN A 37 -9.18 6.08 -4.87
CA GLN A 37 -9.94 6.13 -6.13
C GLN A 37 -9.16 6.81 -7.27
N ALA A 38 -8.38 7.86 -6.98
CA ALA A 38 -7.58 8.54 -7.99
C ALA A 38 -6.51 7.61 -8.59
N TYR A 39 -5.86 6.78 -7.77
CA TYR A 39 -4.90 5.78 -8.27
C TYR A 39 -5.57 4.72 -9.16
N VAL A 40 -6.75 4.23 -8.76
CA VAL A 40 -7.53 3.29 -9.57
C VAL A 40 -7.88 3.89 -10.93
N ASN A 41 -8.39 5.13 -10.94
CA ASN A 41 -8.74 5.84 -12.17
C ASN A 41 -7.52 6.07 -13.06
N GLY A 42 -6.40 6.52 -12.48
CA GLY A 42 -5.16 6.78 -13.21
C GLY A 42 -4.58 5.51 -13.84
N ALA A 43 -4.54 4.40 -13.10
CA ALA A 43 -4.04 3.13 -13.64
C ALA A 43 -4.90 2.64 -14.81
N ASN A 44 -6.23 2.70 -14.68
CA ASN A 44 -7.15 2.30 -15.73
C ASN A 44 -7.02 3.18 -16.99
N ALA A 45 -6.88 4.50 -16.83
CA ALA A 45 -6.69 5.42 -17.95
C ALA A 45 -5.40 5.12 -18.74
N ILE A 46 -4.31 4.75 -18.04
CA ILE A 46 -3.05 4.37 -18.71
C ILE A 46 -3.16 3.01 -19.39
N PHE A 47 -3.88 2.05 -18.83
CA PHE A 47 -4.17 0.79 -19.52
C PHE A 47 -4.97 1.00 -20.81
N GLU A 48 -6.02 1.83 -20.78
CA GLU A 48 -6.78 2.18 -21.99
C GLU A 48 -5.90 2.84 -23.06
N LYS A 49 -4.98 3.74 -22.63
CA LYS A 49 -4.02 4.37 -23.53
C LYS A 49 -3.05 3.35 -24.14
N LEU A 50 -2.48 2.45 -23.33
CA LEU A 50 -1.57 1.41 -23.81
C LEU A 50 -2.26 0.47 -24.79
N ASP A 51 -3.49 0.04 -24.49
CA ASP A 51 -4.26 -0.85 -25.36
C ASP A 51 -4.60 -0.18 -26.69
N LYS A 52 -4.99 1.11 -26.66
CA LYS A 52 -5.19 1.91 -27.88
C LYS A 52 -3.92 1.97 -28.73
N THR A 53 -2.78 2.37 -28.14
CA THR A 53 -1.50 2.46 -28.84
C THR A 53 -1.10 1.13 -29.50
N ARG A 54 -1.30 0.01 -28.79
CA ARG A 54 -1.02 -1.34 -29.33
C ARG A 54 -1.95 -1.70 -30.48
N ASN A 55 -3.25 -1.46 -30.33
CA ASN A 55 -4.25 -1.76 -31.35
C ASN A 55 -4.04 -0.94 -32.64
N GLU A 56 -3.57 0.29 -32.49
CA GLU A 56 -3.27 1.19 -33.61
C GLU A 56 -1.86 1.00 -34.17
N ASN A 57 -1.03 0.14 -33.56
CA ASN A 57 0.39 -0.01 -33.85
C ASN A 57 1.13 1.34 -33.91
N ALA A 58 0.77 2.24 -33.00
CA ALA A 58 1.27 3.61 -32.95
C ALA A 58 2.49 3.72 -32.03
N ASP A 59 3.34 4.72 -32.29
CA ASP A 59 4.40 5.09 -31.36
C ASP A 59 3.84 5.83 -30.15
N ALA A 60 4.44 5.63 -28.99
CA ALA A 60 4.10 6.36 -27.78
C ALA A 60 5.31 6.57 -26.87
N ASP A 61 5.26 7.61 -26.04
CA ASP A 61 6.26 7.83 -24.99
C ASP A 61 6.07 6.80 -23.87
N MET A 62 6.72 5.65 -24.05
CA MET A 62 6.68 4.56 -23.09
C MET A 62 7.28 4.95 -21.74
N LYS A 63 8.27 5.86 -21.70
CA LYS A 63 8.87 6.30 -20.43
C LYS A 63 7.84 7.07 -19.60
N ALA A 64 7.15 8.03 -20.21
CA ALA A 64 6.12 8.80 -19.52
C ALA A 64 4.96 7.91 -19.06
N MET A 65 4.45 7.05 -19.94
CA MET A 65 3.32 6.17 -19.61
C MET A 65 3.68 5.18 -18.51
N LEU A 66 4.85 4.54 -18.57
CA LEU A 66 5.25 3.56 -17.57
C LEU A 66 5.56 4.21 -16.21
N LYS A 67 6.07 5.45 -16.18
CA LYS A 67 6.25 6.22 -14.93
C LYS A 67 4.91 6.53 -14.25
N GLU A 68 3.92 6.95 -15.04
CA GLU A 68 2.58 7.22 -14.52
C GLU A 68 1.86 5.93 -14.10
N LEU A 69 2.06 4.85 -14.87
CA LEU A 69 1.51 3.54 -14.55
C LEU A 69 2.06 3.00 -13.23
N SER A 70 3.38 3.02 -13.05
CA SER A 70 4.01 2.53 -11.82
C SER A 70 3.57 3.33 -10.59
N PHE A 71 3.40 4.65 -10.75
CA PHE A 71 2.89 5.50 -9.67
C PHE A 71 1.45 5.13 -9.28
N ASN A 72 0.55 4.95 -10.25
CA ASN A 72 -0.84 4.64 -9.97
C ASN A 72 -1.05 3.20 -9.47
N ILE A 73 -0.38 2.20 -10.08
CA ILE A 73 -0.45 0.82 -9.59
C ILE A 73 0.19 0.69 -8.22
N GLY A 74 1.35 1.33 -7.99
CA GLY A 74 1.99 1.34 -6.68
C GLY A 74 1.10 1.96 -5.61
N GLY A 75 0.47 3.10 -5.92
CA GLY A 75 -0.51 3.74 -5.04
C GLY A 75 -1.68 2.79 -4.72
N HIS A 76 -2.29 2.18 -5.73
CA HIS A 76 -3.42 1.26 -5.54
C HIS A 76 -3.05 0.04 -4.67
N LEU A 77 -1.91 -0.61 -4.95
CA LEU A 77 -1.47 -1.79 -4.20
C LEU A 77 -1.15 -1.48 -2.74
N LEU A 78 -0.43 -0.37 -2.50
CA LEU A 78 -0.04 0.04 -1.15
C LEU A 78 -1.26 0.42 -0.31
N HIS A 79 -2.24 1.13 -0.88
CA HIS A 79 -3.48 1.45 -0.16
C HIS A 79 -4.33 0.21 0.11
N THR A 80 -4.48 -0.68 -0.88
CA THR A 80 -5.20 -1.95 -0.69
C THR A 80 -4.62 -2.74 0.48
N THR A 81 -3.30 -2.86 0.55
CA THR A 81 -2.60 -3.51 1.67
C THR A 81 -2.75 -2.73 2.98
N PHE A 82 -2.72 -1.40 2.94
CA PHE A 82 -2.84 -0.54 4.12
C PHE A 82 -4.20 -0.72 4.83
N TRP A 83 -5.30 -0.84 4.08
CA TRP A 83 -6.63 -1.07 4.66
C TRP A 83 -6.75 -2.44 5.33
N GLU A 84 -6.20 -3.48 4.71
CA GLU A 84 -6.21 -4.84 5.26
C GLU A 84 -5.32 -4.99 6.51
N ASN A 85 -4.29 -4.15 6.64
CA ASN A 85 -3.37 -4.16 7.78
C ASN A 85 -3.87 -3.39 9.01
N MET A 86 -5.05 -2.78 8.94
CA MET A 86 -5.68 -2.09 10.06
C MET A 86 -6.95 -2.81 10.52
N ALA A 87 -7.36 -2.53 11.74
CA ALA A 87 -8.61 -3.03 12.29
C ALA A 87 -9.07 -2.13 13.44
N PRO A 88 -10.36 -2.15 13.81
CA PRO A 88 -10.87 -1.40 14.95
C PRO A 88 -10.13 -1.75 16.24
N ALA A 89 -9.98 -0.78 17.13
CA ALA A 89 -9.28 -0.97 18.40
C ALA A 89 -9.87 -2.15 19.20
N GLY A 90 -8.99 -3.02 19.70
CA GLY A 90 -9.39 -4.27 20.37
C GLY A 90 -9.28 -5.49 19.46
N LYS A 91 -9.63 -5.36 18.17
CA LYS A 91 -9.26 -6.35 17.15
C LYS A 91 -7.86 -6.07 16.59
N GLY A 92 -7.57 -4.80 16.33
CA GLY A 92 -6.25 -4.30 15.95
C GLY A 92 -5.46 -3.75 17.15
N GLY A 93 -4.16 -3.54 16.92
CA GLY A 93 -3.21 -3.08 17.93
C GLY A 93 -2.56 -4.21 18.74
N GLY A 94 -1.91 -3.87 19.84
CA GLY A 94 -1.18 -4.83 20.67
C GLY A 94 0.15 -5.28 20.06
N LYS A 95 0.55 -6.52 20.35
CA LYS A 95 1.75 -7.16 19.81
C LYS A 95 1.35 -8.30 18.87
N PRO A 96 2.10 -8.53 17.78
CA PRO A 96 1.87 -9.67 16.91
C PRO A 96 2.11 -10.99 17.66
N ASN A 97 1.61 -12.08 17.10
CA ASN A 97 1.83 -13.44 17.59
C ASN A 97 2.18 -14.37 16.42
N GLY A 98 2.50 -15.63 16.74
CA GLY A 98 2.84 -16.67 15.76
C GLY A 98 4.01 -16.27 14.86
N ALA A 99 3.95 -16.70 13.60
CA ALA A 99 5.04 -16.53 12.65
C ALA A 99 5.50 -15.08 12.46
N VAL A 100 4.61 -14.09 12.64
CA VAL A 100 5.00 -12.67 12.54
C VAL A 100 5.84 -12.24 13.74
N ALA A 101 5.46 -12.67 14.95
CA ALA A 101 6.25 -12.40 16.15
C ALA A 101 7.61 -13.09 16.07
N ASP A 102 7.65 -14.36 15.66
CA ASP A 102 8.88 -15.13 15.50
C ASP A 102 9.83 -14.47 14.48
N MET A 103 9.28 -13.99 13.36
CA MET A 103 10.06 -13.25 12.35
C MET A 103 10.60 -11.93 12.90
N ILE A 104 9.80 -11.18 13.67
CA ILE A 104 10.24 -9.93 14.28
C ILE A 104 11.35 -10.17 15.30
N ASP A 105 11.20 -11.17 16.17
CA ASP A 105 12.20 -11.50 17.17
C ASP A 105 13.49 -12.00 16.52
N MET A 106 13.40 -12.82 15.47
CA MET A 106 14.55 -13.26 14.68
C MET A 106 15.27 -12.09 13.99
N GLY A 107 14.53 -11.15 13.39
CA GLY A 107 15.10 -10.08 12.59
C GLY A 107 15.59 -8.87 13.38
N PHE A 108 14.89 -8.53 14.48
CA PHE A 108 15.10 -7.30 15.23
C PHE A 108 15.42 -7.54 16.72
N GLY A 109 15.39 -8.79 17.18
CA GLY A 109 15.67 -9.18 18.57
C GLY A 109 14.54 -8.92 19.56
N SER A 110 13.61 -8.01 19.23
CA SER A 110 12.38 -7.79 20.01
C SER A 110 11.36 -6.95 19.24
N PHE A 111 10.08 -7.09 19.59
CA PHE A 111 9.03 -6.20 19.11
C PHE A 111 9.30 -4.71 19.41
N GLU A 112 9.84 -4.37 20.58
CA GLU A 112 10.11 -2.96 20.92
C GLU A 112 11.20 -2.36 20.04
N ARG A 113 12.22 -3.16 19.70
CA ARG A 113 13.25 -2.74 18.76
C ARG A 113 12.69 -2.55 17.36
N PHE A 114 11.90 -3.51 16.87
CA PHE A 114 11.19 -3.38 15.59
C PHE A 114 10.31 -2.14 15.55
N LYS A 115 9.46 -1.93 16.56
CA LYS A 115 8.56 -0.77 16.66
C LYS A 115 9.36 0.53 16.58
N LYS A 116 10.50 0.62 17.29
CA LYS A 116 11.38 1.79 17.24
C LYS A 116 11.93 2.03 15.83
N GLU A 117 12.50 1.02 15.19
CA GLU A 117 13.05 1.13 13.84
C GLU A 117 11.99 1.48 12.79
N PHE A 118 10.84 0.80 12.83
CA PHE A 118 9.74 1.04 11.91
C PHE A 118 9.14 2.43 12.08
N THR A 119 9.00 2.91 13.33
CA THR A 119 8.57 4.28 13.62
C THR A 119 9.55 5.29 13.05
N MET A 120 10.86 5.09 13.24
CA MET A 120 11.88 5.97 12.69
C MET A 120 11.76 6.02 11.16
N ALA A 121 11.73 4.88 10.48
CA ALA A 121 11.58 4.81 9.02
C ALA A 121 10.32 5.55 8.53
N ALA A 122 9.17 5.39 9.21
CA ALA A 122 7.95 6.10 8.85
C ALA A 122 8.10 7.62 9.03
N THR A 123 8.67 8.06 10.15
CA THR A 123 8.81 9.49 10.47
C THR A 123 9.91 10.21 9.69
N SER A 124 10.92 9.49 9.22
CA SER A 124 12.06 10.04 8.46
C SER A 124 11.91 9.89 6.95
N THR A 125 10.71 9.57 6.44
CA THR A 125 10.45 9.50 5.00
C THR A 125 10.57 10.91 4.41
N GLU A 126 11.35 11.07 3.33
CA GLU A 126 11.54 12.36 2.68
C GLU A 126 10.37 12.66 1.72
N GLY A 127 9.45 13.52 2.16
CA GLY A 127 8.27 13.89 1.37
C GLY A 127 7.14 12.86 1.50
N SER A 128 6.54 12.46 0.37
CA SER A 128 5.45 11.48 0.35
C SER A 128 5.99 10.06 0.21
N GLY A 129 5.63 9.18 1.14
CA GLY A 129 6.06 7.78 1.07
C GLY A 129 5.48 6.90 2.17
N TRP A 130 6.07 5.71 2.32
CA TRP A 130 5.62 4.64 3.21
C TRP A 130 6.80 4.02 3.96
N ALA A 131 6.54 3.55 5.17
CA ALA A 131 7.37 2.50 5.78
C ALA A 131 6.72 1.14 5.51
N ALA A 132 7.50 0.17 5.05
CA ALA A 132 7.04 -1.19 4.76
C ALA A 132 7.91 -2.22 5.48
N LEU A 133 7.24 -3.17 6.14
CA LEU A 133 7.86 -4.41 6.60
C LEU A 133 7.70 -5.43 5.48
N ALA A 134 8.81 -5.97 4.99
CA ALA A 134 8.81 -6.95 3.91
C ALA A 134 9.72 -8.14 4.25
N VAL A 135 9.54 -9.24 3.51
CA VAL A 135 10.41 -10.42 3.58
C VAL A 135 10.84 -10.75 2.16
N HIS A 136 12.15 -10.75 1.92
CA HIS A 136 12.68 -11.23 0.64
C HIS A 136 12.94 -12.74 0.74
N PRO A 137 12.35 -13.59 -0.13
CA PRO A 137 12.50 -15.05 -0.03
C PRO A 137 13.95 -15.52 -0.01
N CYS A 138 14.84 -14.89 -0.77
CA CYS A 138 16.26 -15.27 -0.80
C CYS A 138 17.04 -14.92 0.49
N ILE A 139 16.60 -13.91 1.26
CA ILE A 139 17.32 -13.47 2.47
C ILE A 139 16.74 -14.16 3.71
N GLY A 140 15.45 -14.55 3.68
CA GLY A 140 14.81 -15.29 4.75
C GLY A 140 14.69 -14.53 6.08
N ARG A 141 14.86 -13.20 6.07
CA ARG A 141 14.72 -12.31 7.23
C ARG A 141 13.83 -11.12 6.91
N PRO A 142 13.13 -10.55 7.91
CA PRO A 142 12.36 -9.34 7.68
C PRO A 142 13.29 -8.15 7.44
N LEU A 143 12.80 -7.18 6.68
CA LEU A 143 13.47 -5.93 6.40
C LEU A 143 12.47 -4.77 6.44
N ILE A 144 12.95 -3.59 6.85
CA ILE A 144 12.21 -2.34 6.83
C ILE A 144 12.68 -1.55 5.62
N MET A 145 11.75 -1.04 4.82
CA MET A 145 12.03 -0.18 3.68
C MET A 145 11.24 1.12 3.80
N GLN A 146 11.86 2.21 3.35
CA GLN A 146 11.14 3.41 2.96
C GLN A 146 10.81 3.31 1.47
N ILE A 147 9.55 3.55 1.12
CA ILE A 147 9.08 3.60 -0.27
C ILE A 147 8.65 5.04 -0.54
N GLU A 148 9.51 5.77 -1.22
CA GLU A 148 9.33 7.19 -1.52
C GLU A 148 8.87 7.39 -2.96
N LYS A 149 8.20 8.51 -3.21
CA LYS A 149 7.67 8.90 -4.52
C LYS A 149 8.68 9.72 -5.33
#